data_AF-A0A8W8LL50-F1
#
_entry.id   AF-A0A8W8LL50-F1
#
_cell.length_a   1.000
_cell.length_b   1.000
_cell.length_c   1.000
_cell.angle_alpha   90.00
_cell.angle_beta   90.00
_cell.angle_gamma   90.00
#
_symmetry.space_group_name_H-M   'P 1'
#
loop_
_entity.id
_entity.type
_entity.pdbx_description
1 polymer ?
#
loop_
_entity_poly.entity_id
_entity_poly.type
_entity_poly.pdbx_seq_one_letter_code
_entity_poly.pdbx_strand_id
1 'polypeptide(L)' 'MIQQAVILMAQNEPNEDKTRGEIIHTSSVAAFDGQMGQVAYAAVAGMTLPLAREIGEFGIRVCTICLGVYDTPLLAAKE' A
#
# COMPACT_ATOMS: atom_id res chain seq x y z
N MET A 1 -6.16 1.97 -11.32
CA MET A 1 -5.76 0.63 -10.84
C MET A 1 -6.42 0.30 -9.50
N ILE A 2 -6.14 1.04 -8.42
CA ILE A 2 -6.74 0.79 -7.08
C ILE A 2 -8.28 0.71 -7.14
N GLN A 3 -8.94 1.73 -7.70
CA GLN A 3 -10.40 1.75 -7.85
C GLN A 3 -10.96 0.50 -8.53
N GLN A 4 -10.30 0.01 -9.59
CA GLN A 4 -10.77 -1.16 -10.33
C GLN A 4 -10.61 -2.45 -9.52
N ALA A 5 -9.54 -2.56 -8.73
CA ALA A 5 -9.37 -3.66 -7.78
C ALA A 5 -10.44 -3.63 -6.69
N VAL A 6 -10.77 -2.45 -6.16
CA VAL A 6 -11.82 -2.27 -5.15
C VAL A 6 -13.18 -2.74 -5.66
N ILE A 7 -13.56 -2.36 -6.89
CA ILE A 7 -14.82 -2.77 -7.52
C ILE A 7 -14.93 -4.30 -7.59
N LEU A 8 -13.84 -4.99 -7.96
CA LEU A 8 -13.83 -6.45 -8.05
C LEU A 8 -13.85 -7.10 -6.66
N MET A 9 -13.05 -6.59 -5.70
CA MET A 9 -13.00 -7.13 -4.34
C MET A 9 -14.33 -6.99 -3.60
N ALA A 10 -15.07 -5.90 -3.83
CA ALA A 10 -16.38 -5.68 -3.21
C ALA A 10 -17.42 -6.76 -3.58
N GLN A 11 -17.21 -7.49 -4.68
CA GLN A 11 -18.07 -8.59 -5.13
C GLN A 11 -17.72 -9.95 -4.50
N ASN A 12 -16.59 -10.07 -3.80
CA ASN A 12 -16.19 -11.32 -3.16
C ASN A 12 -17.09 -11.65 -1.97
N GLU A 13 -17.36 -12.93 -1.72
CA GLU A 13 -17.98 -13.37 -0.48
C GLU A 13 -17.08 -13.05 0.73
N PRO A 14 -17.62 -12.53 1.85
CA PRO A 14 -16.81 -12.24 3.03
C PRO A 14 -16.24 -13.52 3.64
N ASN A 15 -15.00 -13.47 4.11
CA ASN A 15 -14.41 -14.54 4.91
C ASN A 15 -14.92 -14.51 6.37
N GLU A 16 -14.38 -15.39 7.22
CA GLU A 16 -14.75 -15.52 8.64
C GLU A 16 -14.61 -14.21 9.42
N ASP A 17 -13.64 -13.36 9.05
CA ASP A 17 -13.39 -12.04 9.64
C ASP A 17 -14.25 -10.92 9.02
N LYS A 18 -15.23 -11.25 8.18
CA LYS A 18 -16.08 -10.32 7.41
C LYS A 18 -15.30 -9.44 6.44
N THR A 19 -14.15 -9.90 5.98
CA THR A 19 -13.33 -9.19 4.98
C THR A 19 -13.58 -9.76 3.58
N ARG A 20 -13.66 -8.87 2.59
CA ARG A 20 -13.84 -9.20 1.17
C ARG A 20 -12.54 -9.09 0.36
N GLY A 21 -11.54 -8.40 0.89
CA GLY A 21 -10.26 -8.23 0.22
C GLY A 21 -9.26 -7.43 1.03
N GLU A 22 -8.01 -7.44 0.54
CA GLU A 22 -6.88 -6.77 1.16
C GLU A 22 -6.04 -6.08 0.10
N ILE A 23 -5.63 -4.84 0.40
CA ILE A 23 -4.69 -4.07 -0.40
C ILE A 23 -3.44 -3.84 0.44
N ILE A 24 -2.31 -4.34 -0.06
CA ILE A 24 -1.01 -4.14 0.58
C ILE A 24 -0.17 -3.26 -0.34
N HIS A 25 0.24 -2.10 0.17
CA HIS A 25 1.21 -1.25 -0.51
C HIS A 25 2.62 -1.47 0.05
N THR A 26 3.62 -1.30 -0.80
CA THR A 26 5.02 -1.22 -0.39
C THR A 26 5.43 0.24 -0.37
N SER A 27 5.96 0.71 0.76
CA SER A 27 6.53 2.04 0.93
C SER A 27 7.98 1.91 1.43
N SER A 28 8.60 3.03 1.81
CA SER A 28 10.00 3.11 2.19
C SER A 28 10.18 4.01 3.41
N VAL A 29 11.25 3.77 4.18
CA VAL A 29 11.69 4.66 5.27
C VAL A 29 11.93 6.09 4.78
N ALA A 30 12.20 6.28 3.48
CA ALA A 30 12.27 7.60 2.85
C ALA A 30 10.99 8.42 2.99
N ALA A 31 9.83 7.79 3.24
CA ALA A 31 8.57 8.46 3.53
C ALA A 31 8.56 9.18 4.88
N PHE A 32 9.40 8.75 5.82
CA PHE A 32 9.46 9.30 7.19
C PHE A 32 10.69 10.19 7.38
N ASP A 33 11.85 9.76 6.88
CA ASP A 33 13.11 10.49 7.07
C ASP A 33 13.32 11.60 6.02
N GLY A 34 12.64 11.51 4.87
CA GLY A 34 12.74 12.48 3.78
C GLY A 34 14.07 12.40 3.03
N GLN A 35 14.08 11.77 1.85
CA GLN A 35 15.24 11.73 0.97
C GLN A 35 15.13 12.73 -0.19
N MET A 36 16.22 13.46 -0.47
CA MET A 36 16.28 14.38 -1.61
C MET A 36 15.96 13.67 -2.93
N GLY A 37 15.07 14.26 -3.73
CA GLY A 37 14.66 13.71 -5.02
C GLY A 37 13.63 12.56 -4.97
N GLN A 38 13.18 12.13 -3.78
CA GLN A 38 12.29 10.98 -3.59
C GLN A 38 10.86 11.38 -3.18
N VAL A 39 10.36 12.54 -3.63
CA VAL A 39 9.05 13.07 -3.22
C VAL A 39 7.90 12.11 -3.57
N ALA A 40 7.84 11.64 -4.82
CA ALA A 40 6.78 10.72 -5.25
C ALA A 40 6.88 9.37 -4.52
N TYR A 41 8.09 8.92 -4.21
CA TYR A 41 8.36 7.67 -3.52
C TYR A 41 7.92 7.71 -2.04
N ALA A 42 8.06 8.87 -1.40
CA ALA A 42 7.63 9.12 -0.03
C ALA A 42 6.09 9.17 0.14
N ALA A 43 5.33 9.47 -0.91
CA ALA A 43 3.89 9.74 -0.80
C ALA A 43 3.03 8.51 -0.45
N VAL A 44 3.50 7.29 -0.75
CA VAL A 44 2.70 6.06 -0.64
C VAL A 44 2.23 5.79 0.79
N ALA A 45 3.07 6.06 1.79
CA ALA A 45 2.71 5.85 3.21
C ALA A 45 1.53 6.74 3.65
N GLY A 46 1.39 7.93 3.07
CA GLY A 46 0.30 8.85 3.38
C GLY A 46 -1.06 8.40 2.85
N MET A 47 -1.09 7.48 1.88
CA MET A 47 -2.34 7.01 1.25
C MET A 47 -3.06 5.93 2.05
N THR A 48 -2.38 5.23 2.97
CA THR A 48 -2.91 4.03 3.64
C THR A 48 -4.19 4.30 4.41
N LEU A 49 -4.17 5.25 5.35
CA LEU A 49 -5.31 5.56 6.22
C LEU A 49 -6.50 6.20 5.48
N PRO A 50 -6.33 7.20 4.60
CA PRO A 50 -7.47 7.74 3.86
C PRO A 50 -8.09 6.69 2.96
N LEU A 51 -7.30 5.88 2.25
CA LEU A 51 -7.84 4.80 1.42
C LEU A 51 -8.59 3.76 2.26
N ALA A 52 -8.01 3.31 3.38
CA ALA A 52 -8.68 2.38 4.31
C ALA A 52 -10.05 2.89 4.78
N ARG A 53 -10.14 4.20 5.08
CA ARG A 53 -11.39 4.84 5.51
C ARG A 53 -12.42 4.93 4.39
N GLU A 54 -11.97 5.20 3.16
CA GLU A 54 -12.84 5.32 2.00
C GLU A 54 -13.47 3.98 1.60
N ILE A 55 -12.72 2.88 1.69
CA ILE A 55 -13.20 1.56 1.17
C ILE A 55 -13.53 0.54 2.26
N GLY A 56 -13.34 0.90 3.54
CA GLY A 56 -13.55 -0.02 4.66
C GLY A 56 -15.00 -0.50 4.80
N GLU A 57 -15.99 0.30 4.36
CA GLU A 57 -17.40 -0.10 4.34
C GLU A 57 -17.68 -1.29 3.41
N PHE A 58 -16.84 -1.48 2.38
CA PHE A 58 -16.93 -2.64 1.48
C PHE A 58 -16.27 -3.89 2.08
N GLY A 59 -15.80 -3.85 3.33
CA GLY A 59 -15.08 -4.96 3.96
C GLY A 59 -13.68 -5.16 3.40
N ILE A 60 -13.07 -4.13 2.81
CA ILE A 60 -11.72 -4.21 2.23
C ILE A 60 -10.72 -3.55 3.19
N ARG A 61 -9.65 -4.26 3.51
CA ARG A 61 -8.58 -3.75 4.39
C ARG A 61 -7.42 -3.18 3.58
N VAL A 62 -6.75 -2.17 4.13
CA VAL A 62 -5.56 -1.58 3.50
C VAL A 62 -4.44 -1.53 4.53
N CYS A 63 -3.26 -2.01 4.12
CA CYS A 63 -2.04 -1.93 4.92
C CYS A 63 -0.89 -1.43 4.04
N THR A 64 0.16 -0.92 4.66
CA THR A 64 1.37 -0.52 3.95
C THR A 64 2.59 -0.97 4.73
N ILE A 65 3.47 -1.68 4.03
CA ILE A 65 4.73 -2.16 4.58
C ILE A 65 5.80 -1.13 4.24
N CYS A 66 6.40 -0.53 5.26
CA CYS A 66 7.50 0.41 5.09
C CYS A 66 8.84 -0.33 5.18
N LEU A 67 9.58 -0.37 4.08
CA LEU A 67 10.87 -1.07 4.01
C LEU A 67 12.04 -0.12 4.21
N GLY A 68 13.06 -0.60 4.93
CA GLY A 68 14.39 -0.01 4.94
C GLY A 68 15.18 -0.34 3.66
N VAL A 69 16.48 -0.10 3.68
CA VAL A 69 17.37 -0.58 2.61
C VAL A 69 17.45 -2.11 2.69
N TYR A 70 17.17 -2.77 1.57
CA TYR A 70 17.20 -4.23 1.43
C TYR A 70 18.05 -4.60 0.22
N ASP A 71 18.75 -5.74 0.33
CA ASP A 71 19.51 -6.31 -0.78
C ASP A 71 18.54 -6.81 -1.87
N THR A 72 18.43 -6.01 -2.92
CA THR A 72 17.54 -6.24 -4.05
C THR A 72 18.30 -5.91 -5.34
N PRO A 73 17.91 -6.48 -6.49
CA PRO A 73 18.53 -6.12 -7.78
C PRO A 73 18.51 -4.62 -8.09
N LEU A 74 17.53 -3.88 -7.54
CA LEU A 74 17.46 -2.42 -7.66
C LEU A 74 18.65 -1.71 -7.01
N LEU A 75 19.14 -2.22 -5.87
CA LEU A 75 20.32 -1.70 -5.19
C LEU A 75 21.60 -2.10 -5.94
N ALA A 76 21.65 -3.33 -6.45
CA ALA A 76 22.80 -3.86 -7.20
C ALA A 76 23.01 -3.15 -8.55
N ALA A 77 21.95 -2.63 -9.18
CA ALA A 77 22.02 -1.89 -10.44
C ALA A 77 22.73 -0.51 -10.35
N LYS A 78 23.18 -0.11 -9.16
CA LYS A 78 23.93 1.14 -8.93
C LYS A 78 25.46 0.97 -9.04
N GLU A 79 25.95 -0.23 -9.33
CA GLU A 79 27.35 -0.54 -9.66
C GLU A 79 27.49 -1.01 -11.12
#